data_AF-A0A453KZ22-F1
#
_entry.id   AF-A0A453KZ22-F1
#
_cell.length_a   1.000
_cell.length_b   1.000
_cell.length_c   1.000
_cell.angle_alpha   90.00
_cell.angle_beta   90.00
_cell.angle_gamma   90.00
#
_symmetry.space_group_name_H-M   'P 1'
#
loop_
_entity.id
_entity.type
_entity.pdbx_description
1 polymer ?
#
loop_
_entity_poly.entity_id
_entity_poly.type
_entity_poly.pdbx_seq_one_letter_code
_entity_poly.pdbx_strand_id
1 'polypeptide(L)'
;VRSLDVLPRIGDIWFGGSQPLDTHHILGALGNVCSASFVCSSAFFGGNRSGGRYVGSGNLQPRRPRGINSKKRLWTNVLLAVNILAYIAQIASQGKLLMWGAKVNNLIDRGEFWRLATSTILHGNLTHLAFNCFSLNSIGPTVELVTGPKRFLAVYFTSALAGSLMSYCYCQSPSVGASGAIFGLV
;
A
#
# COMPACT_ATOMS: atom_id res chain seq x y z
N VAL A 1 39.27 30.38 32.03
CA VAL A 1 38.91 29.06 31.45
C VAL A 1 37.41 28.85 31.64
N ARG A 2 36.66 28.99 30.54
CA ARG A 2 35.32 28.42 30.17
C ARG A 2 34.36 28.07 31.34
N SER A 3 33.31 28.85 31.60
CA SER A 3 32.00 28.89 30.91
C SER A 3 31.25 27.55 30.94
N LEU A 4 30.35 27.37 31.92
CA LEU A 4 29.25 26.40 31.96
C LEU A 4 28.08 26.97 32.78
N ASP A 5 27.59 28.13 32.37
CA ASP A 5 26.17 28.44 32.52
C ASP A 5 25.54 28.30 31.13
N VAL A 6 24.23 28.07 31.11
CA VAL A 6 23.37 27.85 29.93
C VAL A 6 23.21 26.38 29.53
N LEU A 7 22.51 25.61 30.39
CA LEU A 7 21.68 24.50 29.93
C LEU A 7 20.33 25.09 29.43
N PRO A 8 19.96 24.94 28.14
CA PRO A 8 18.65 25.35 27.68
C PRO A 8 17.57 24.38 28.16
N ARG A 9 16.44 24.94 28.61
CA ARG A 9 15.27 24.19 29.06
C ARG A 9 14.58 23.57 27.85
N ILE A 10 14.07 22.35 28.03
CA ILE A 10 13.33 21.55 27.03
C ILE A 10 12.10 22.28 26.42
N GLY A 11 11.64 23.38 27.02
CA GLY A 11 10.52 24.19 26.50
C GLY A 11 10.82 24.99 25.22
N ASP A 12 12.09 25.27 24.91
CA ASP A 12 12.47 26.10 23.76
C ASP A 12 12.50 25.34 22.42
N ILE A 13 12.34 24.00 22.46
CA ILE A 13 12.31 23.14 21.26
C ILE A 13 10.92 23.16 20.60
N TRP A 14 9.87 23.54 21.34
CA TRP A 14 8.49 23.32 20.92
C TRP A 14 7.78 24.57 20.36
N PHE A 15 8.35 25.77 20.52
CA PHE A 15 7.80 27.00 19.93
C PHE A 15 8.91 27.93 19.42
N GLY A 16 9.28 27.76 18.15
CA GLY A 16 10.26 28.62 17.49
C GLY A 16 10.20 28.54 15.98
N GLY A 17 9.40 29.42 15.38
CA GLY A 17 9.73 30.07 14.10
C GLY A 17 9.53 29.27 12.81
N SER A 18 8.44 29.58 12.13
CA SER A 18 8.22 29.37 10.70
C SER A 18 9.40 29.82 9.82
N GLN A 19 9.92 28.91 9.00
CA GLN A 19 10.76 29.17 7.83
C GLN A 19 10.13 28.42 6.63
N PRO A 20 10.03 29.03 5.43
CA PRO A 20 9.34 28.45 4.29
C PRO A 20 10.18 27.32 3.71
N LEU A 21 9.65 26.09 3.73
CA LEU A 21 10.33 24.92 3.17
C LEU A 21 10.09 24.84 1.66
N ASP A 22 11.18 24.97 0.92
CA ASP A 22 11.29 24.86 -0.53
C ASP A 22 10.57 23.63 -1.11
N THR A 23 9.59 23.92 -1.98
CA THR A 23 8.70 22.96 -2.64
C THR A 23 9.37 22.08 -3.71
N HIS A 24 10.69 22.17 -3.91
CA HIS A 24 11.36 21.60 -5.09
C HIS A 24 12.06 20.24 -4.88
N HIS A 25 12.14 19.71 -3.65
CA HIS A 25 12.81 18.43 -3.38
C HIS A 25 11.88 17.20 -3.31
N ILE A 26 10.55 17.37 -3.30
CA ILE A 26 9.60 16.24 -3.19
C ILE A 26 9.31 15.59 -4.56
N LEU A 27 9.47 16.33 -5.66
CA LEU A 27 9.23 15.82 -7.02
C LEU A 27 10.33 14.86 -7.52
N GLY A 28 11.54 14.91 -6.97
CA GLY A 28 12.62 13.97 -7.31
C GLY A 28 12.47 12.59 -6.65
N ALA A 29 11.87 12.53 -5.46
CA ALA A 29 11.72 11.29 -4.71
C ALA A 29 10.63 10.37 -5.28
N LEU A 30 9.64 10.91 -6.00
CA LEU A 30 8.60 10.13 -6.68
C LEU A 30 9.07 9.55 -8.03
N GLY A 31 10.09 10.14 -8.66
CA GLY A 31 10.65 9.65 -9.93
C GLY A 31 11.45 8.36 -9.82
N ASN A 32 12.09 8.12 -8.66
CA ASN A 32 12.96 6.94 -8.47
C ASN A 32 12.26 5.71 -7.87
N VAL A 33 11.03 5.85 -7.37
CA VAL A 33 10.26 4.69 -6.84
C VAL A 33 9.70 3.82 -7.98
N CYS A 34 9.55 4.36 -9.20
CA CYS A 34 9.01 3.63 -10.34
C CYS A 34 10.00 2.72 -11.07
N SER A 35 11.32 2.87 -10.88
CA SER A 35 12.32 2.05 -11.61
C SER A 35 12.89 0.87 -10.80
N ALA A 36 12.72 0.85 -9.47
CA ALA A 36 13.36 -0.15 -8.62
C ALA A 36 12.64 -1.51 -8.54
N SER A 37 11.39 -1.62 -9.03
CA SER A 37 10.60 -2.85 -8.89
C SER A 37 10.87 -3.94 -9.94
N PHE A 38 11.79 -3.73 -10.90
CA PHE A 38 12.01 -4.69 -11.98
C PHE A 38 13.29 -5.54 -11.91
N VAL A 39 14.18 -5.37 -10.93
CA VAL A 39 15.50 -6.04 -10.97
C VAL A 39 15.76 -7.06 -9.86
N CYS A 40 15.06 -7.05 -8.72
CA CYS A 40 15.44 -7.92 -7.61
C CYS A 40 14.58 -9.20 -7.52
N SER A 41 14.83 -10.18 -8.37
CA SER A 41 14.39 -11.58 -8.12
C SER A 41 15.28 -12.66 -8.75
N SER A 42 16.38 -12.33 -9.43
CA SER A 42 17.25 -13.33 -10.08
C SER A 42 18.58 -13.61 -9.37
N ALA A 43 18.86 -13.01 -8.20
CA ALA A 43 20.18 -13.08 -7.58
C ALA A 43 20.33 -14.07 -6.41
N PHE A 44 19.32 -14.88 -6.06
CA PHE A 44 19.34 -15.68 -4.83
C PHE A 44 19.76 -17.17 -4.96
N PHE A 45 20.19 -17.63 -6.13
CA PHE A 45 20.83 -18.95 -6.31
C PHE A 45 22.01 -18.88 -7.28
N GLY A 46 23.07 -18.15 -6.89
CA GLY A 46 24.35 -18.09 -7.60
C GLY A 46 25.45 -18.83 -6.82
N GLY A 47 25.30 -20.14 -6.64
CA GLY A 47 26.35 -20.98 -6.06
C GLY A 47 27.56 -21.07 -7.00
N ASN A 48 28.70 -20.55 -6.56
CA ASN A 48 29.98 -20.62 -7.26
C ASN A 48 30.46 -22.09 -7.35
N ARG A 49 30.51 -22.66 -8.56
CA ARG A 49 31.25 -23.89 -8.84
C ARG A 49 32.12 -23.72 -10.08
N SER A 50 33.42 -23.78 -9.82
CA SER A 50 34.54 -23.78 -10.75
C SER A 50 34.48 -24.97 -11.73
N GLY A 51 34.87 -24.71 -12.98
CA GLY A 51 35.43 -25.73 -13.88
C GLY A 51 34.47 -26.36 -14.89
N GLY A 52 34.80 -26.21 -16.19
CA GLY A 52 34.28 -27.07 -17.26
C GLY A 52 33.98 -26.32 -18.55
N ARG A 53 34.90 -26.39 -19.52
CA ARG A 53 34.63 -26.08 -20.93
C ARG A 53 33.56 -27.04 -21.47
N TYR A 54 32.50 -26.51 -22.06
CA TYR A 54 31.78 -27.18 -23.14
C TYR A 54 31.39 -26.18 -24.24
N VAL A 55 31.74 -26.58 -25.45
CA VAL A 55 31.39 -26.02 -26.75
C VAL A 55 29.89 -26.19 -27.00
N GLY A 56 29.25 -25.17 -27.56
CA GLY A 56 27.87 -25.27 -28.05
C GLY A 56 27.32 -23.92 -28.50
N SER A 57 27.54 -23.58 -29.77
CA SER A 57 26.89 -22.46 -30.45
C SER A 57 25.40 -22.78 -30.62
N GLY A 58 24.62 -22.50 -29.59
CA GLY A 58 23.17 -22.55 -29.61
C GLY A 58 22.61 -21.13 -29.62
N ASN A 59 21.74 -20.83 -30.59
CA ASN A 59 20.93 -19.62 -30.60
C ASN A 59 20.13 -19.52 -29.28
N LEU A 60 20.68 -18.80 -28.29
CA LEU A 60 19.94 -18.38 -27.11
C LEU A 60 18.94 -17.33 -27.58
N GLN A 61 17.76 -17.79 -28.00
CA GLN A 61 16.64 -16.89 -28.21
C GLN A 61 16.42 -16.12 -26.90
N PRO A 62 16.44 -14.78 -26.90
CA PRO A 62 16.13 -14.02 -25.71
C PRO A 62 14.71 -14.39 -25.29
N ARG A 63 14.60 -15.03 -24.12
CA ARG A 63 13.33 -15.44 -23.52
C ARG A 63 12.53 -14.16 -23.31
N ARG A 64 11.59 -13.88 -24.21
CA ARG A 64 10.77 -12.66 -24.16
C ARG A 64 10.23 -12.50 -22.74
N PRO A 65 10.36 -11.33 -22.10
CA PRO A 65 9.75 -11.11 -20.79
C PRO A 65 8.28 -11.46 -20.95
N ARG A 66 7.80 -12.42 -20.14
CA ARG A 66 6.39 -12.85 -20.17
C ARG A 66 5.55 -11.62 -19.86
N GLY A 67 5.03 -10.98 -20.90
CA GLY A 67 4.09 -9.89 -20.76
C GLY A 67 2.96 -10.38 -19.87
N ILE A 68 2.74 -9.69 -18.74
CA ILE A 68 1.63 -9.99 -17.85
C ILE A 68 0.38 -9.82 -18.69
N ASN A 69 -0.26 -10.95 -19.01
CA ASN A 69 -1.40 -10.99 -19.90
C ASN A 69 -2.51 -10.15 -19.23
N SER A 70 -2.81 -8.97 -19.77
CA SER A 70 -3.67 -7.95 -19.15
C SER A 70 -5.04 -8.51 -18.73
N LYS A 71 -5.57 -9.48 -19.49
CA LYS A 71 -6.82 -10.18 -19.19
C LYS A 71 -6.77 -11.05 -17.91
N LYS A 72 -5.58 -11.40 -17.41
CA LYS A 72 -5.39 -12.29 -16.24
C LYS A 72 -5.33 -11.57 -14.88
N ARG A 73 -5.34 -10.23 -14.84
CA ARG A 73 -5.29 -9.42 -13.60
C ARG A 73 -6.40 -8.35 -13.54
N LEU A 74 -7.54 -8.64 -14.16
CA LEU A 74 -8.62 -7.67 -14.34
C LEU A 74 -9.11 -7.16 -12.99
N TRP A 75 -9.32 -8.06 -12.03
CA TRP A 75 -9.88 -7.69 -10.74
C TRP A 75 -8.90 -6.94 -9.87
N THR A 76 -7.63 -7.31 -9.91
CA THR A 76 -6.57 -6.54 -9.25
C THR A 76 -6.56 -5.09 -9.75
N ASN A 77 -6.61 -4.88 -11.07
CA ASN A 77 -6.65 -3.54 -11.65
C ASN A 77 -7.92 -2.77 -11.25
N VAL A 78 -9.08 -3.44 -11.23
CA VAL A 78 -10.35 -2.84 -10.79
C VAL A 78 -10.26 -2.39 -9.33
N LEU A 79 -9.76 -3.22 -8.43
CA LEU A 79 -9.59 -2.86 -7.02
C LEU A 79 -8.61 -1.70 -6.83
N LEU A 80 -7.53 -1.69 -7.61
CA LEU A 80 -6.57 -0.58 -7.60
C LEU A 80 -7.22 0.73 -8.04
N ALA A 81 -7.98 0.69 -9.15
CA ALA A 81 -8.70 1.84 -9.67
C ALA A 81 -9.76 2.36 -8.67
N VAL A 82 -10.48 1.45 -8.00
CA VAL A 82 -11.47 1.81 -6.97
C VAL A 82 -10.81 2.53 -5.79
N ASN A 83 -9.70 2.02 -5.27
CA ASN A 83 -8.99 2.67 -4.16
C ASN A 83 -8.47 4.07 -4.54
N ILE A 84 -7.91 4.21 -5.74
CA ILE A 84 -7.43 5.50 -6.25
C ILE A 84 -8.59 6.48 -6.45
N LEU A 85 -9.67 6.04 -7.10
CA LEU A 85 -10.83 6.89 -7.36
C LEU A 85 -11.52 7.34 -6.07
N ALA A 86 -11.64 6.44 -5.09
CA ALA A 86 -12.17 6.78 -3.77
C ALA A 86 -11.28 7.79 -3.05
N TYR A 87 -9.96 7.72 -3.19
CA TYR A 87 -9.05 8.71 -2.63
C TYR A 87 -9.15 10.08 -3.32
N ILE A 88 -9.30 10.11 -4.63
CA ILE A 88 -9.56 11.35 -5.38
C ILE A 88 -10.87 11.99 -4.91
N ALA A 89 -11.94 11.18 -4.74
CA ALA A 89 -13.22 11.66 -4.21
C ALA A 89 -13.08 12.21 -2.77
N GLN A 90 -12.27 11.56 -1.92
CA GLN A 90 -11.96 12.06 -0.58
C GLN A 90 -11.29 13.44 -0.64
N ILE A 91 -10.29 13.64 -1.51
CA ILE A 91 -9.62 14.94 -1.70
C ILE A 91 -10.62 16.00 -2.16
N ALA A 92 -11.45 15.69 -3.16
CA ALA A 92 -12.46 16.63 -3.69
C ALA A 92 -13.47 17.07 -2.62
N SER A 93 -13.76 16.21 -1.65
CA SER A 93 -14.69 16.47 -0.53
C SER A 93 -14.04 17.09 0.73
N GLN A 94 -12.81 17.60 0.62
CA GLN A 94 -12.01 18.12 1.75
C GLN A 94 -11.65 17.08 2.83
N GLY A 95 -11.56 15.80 2.47
CA GLY A 95 -11.05 14.77 3.38
C GLY A 95 -11.95 14.47 4.58
N LYS A 96 -13.27 14.71 4.48
CA LYS A 96 -14.24 14.41 5.54
C LYS A 96 -14.48 12.91 5.70
N LEU A 97 -13.46 12.16 6.12
CA LEU A 97 -13.45 10.68 6.26
C LEU A 97 -14.66 10.15 7.04
N LEU A 98 -15.09 10.87 8.08
CA LEU A 98 -16.24 10.49 8.90
C LEU A 98 -17.54 10.42 8.08
N MET A 99 -17.74 11.36 7.15
CA MET A 99 -18.92 11.46 6.29
C MET A 99 -18.95 10.36 5.23
N TRP A 100 -17.77 9.93 4.77
CA TRP A 100 -17.61 8.87 3.77
C TRP A 100 -17.74 7.45 4.34
N GLY A 101 -17.94 7.32 5.65
CA GLY A 101 -18.11 6.02 6.28
C GLY A 101 -16.83 5.44 6.87
N ALA A 102 -15.93 6.28 7.37
CA ALA A 102 -14.87 5.79 8.25
C ALA A 102 -15.46 4.98 9.40
N LYS A 103 -14.73 3.93 9.80
CA LYS A 103 -15.17 3.05 10.88
C LYS A 103 -15.04 3.81 12.19
N VAL A 104 -16.17 3.99 12.87
CA VAL A 104 -16.30 4.67 14.17
C VAL A 104 -17.22 3.82 15.03
N ASN A 105 -16.71 3.29 16.13
CA ASN A 105 -17.43 2.31 16.96
C ASN A 105 -18.78 2.85 17.44
N ASN A 106 -18.81 4.08 17.98
CA ASN A 106 -20.04 4.67 18.49
C ASN A 106 -21.16 4.80 17.44
N LEU A 107 -20.82 4.96 16.16
CA LEU A 107 -21.81 5.05 15.08
C LEU A 107 -22.25 3.66 14.61
N ILE A 108 -21.33 2.69 14.61
CA ILE A 108 -21.66 1.29 14.32
C ILE A 108 -22.61 0.74 15.39
N ASP A 109 -22.39 1.06 16.66
CA ASP A 109 -23.26 0.68 17.78
C ASP A 109 -24.69 1.24 17.64
N ARG A 110 -24.84 2.36 16.92
CA ARG A 110 -26.14 2.97 16.59
C ARG A 110 -26.81 2.36 15.35
N GLY A 111 -26.22 1.32 14.76
CA GLY A 111 -26.77 0.59 13.62
C GLY A 111 -26.14 0.92 12.26
N GLU A 112 -25.10 1.77 12.20
CA GLU A 112 -24.42 2.12 10.94
C GLU A 112 -23.40 1.04 10.50
N PHE A 113 -23.84 -0.22 10.40
CA PHE A 113 -22.99 -1.37 10.05
C PHE A 113 -22.33 -1.26 8.67
N TRP A 114 -22.91 -0.48 7.75
CA TRP A 114 -22.35 -0.19 6.44
C TRP A 114 -20.94 0.44 6.53
N ARG A 115 -20.62 1.10 7.65
CA ARG A 115 -19.28 1.65 7.92
C ARG A 115 -18.18 0.61 7.93
N LEU A 116 -18.48 -0.63 8.33
CA LEU A 116 -17.53 -1.74 8.31
C LEU A 116 -17.10 -2.11 6.89
N ALA A 117 -17.98 -1.92 5.91
CA ALA A 117 -17.67 -2.17 4.51
C ALA A 117 -17.00 -0.93 3.88
N THR A 118 -17.56 0.26 4.07
CA THR A 118 -17.05 1.49 3.43
C THR A 118 -15.66 1.87 3.93
N SER A 119 -15.34 1.63 5.20
CA SER A 119 -14.02 1.94 5.76
C SER A 119 -12.88 1.24 5.03
N THR A 120 -13.15 0.11 4.36
CA THR A 120 -12.15 -0.70 3.66
C THR A 120 -11.62 -0.04 2.37
N ILE A 121 -12.33 0.95 1.82
CA ILE A 121 -11.95 1.63 0.56
C ILE A 121 -11.35 3.02 0.84
N LEU A 122 -11.63 3.58 2.02
CA LEU A 122 -11.15 4.90 2.43
C LEU A 122 -9.68 4.86 2.84
N HIS A 123 -9.01 6.01 2.72
CA HIS A 123 -7.57 6.12 2.99
C HIS A 123 -7.29 7.45 3.70
N GLY A 124 -6.59 7.38 4.83
CA GLY A 124 -6.35 8.56 5.67
C GLY A 124 -5.31 9.54 5.11
N ASN A 125 -4.38 9.06 4.27
CA ASN A 125 -3.36 9.89 3.64
C ASN A 125 -2.80 9.20 2.38
N LEU A 126 -2.00 9.95 1.61
CA LEU A 126 -1.44 9.50 0.34
C LEU A 126 -0.43 8.36 0.52
N THR A 127 0.39 8.40 1.57
CA THR A 127 1.38 7.36 1.83
C THR A 127 0.71 6.03 2.17
N HIS A 128 -0.35 6.03 2.97
CA HIS A 128 -1.15 4.85 3.28
C HIS A 128 -1.79 4.27 2.01
N LEU A 129 -2.35 5.11 1.13
CA LEU A 129 -2.84 4.66 -0.18
C LEU A 129 -1.71 4.04 -1.01
N ALA A 130 -0.56 4.70 -1.10
CA ALA A 130 0.56 4.22 -1.89
C ALA A 130 1.03 2.83 -1.43
N PHE A 131 1.14 2.59 -0.12
CA PHE A 131 1.51 1.28 0.42
C PHE A 131 0.45 0.20 0.14
N ASN A 132 -0.84 0.51 0.26
CA ASN A 132 -1.90 -0.45 -0.07
C ASN A 132 -1.91 -0.79 -1.56
N CYS A 133 -1.81 0.23 -2.42
CA CYS A 133 -1.74 0.04 -3.87
C CYS A 133 -0.49 -0.74 -4.28
N PHE A 134 0.67 -0.45 -3.70
CA PHE A 134 1.91 -1.19 -3.94
C PHE A 134 1.78 -2.66 -3.55
N SER A 135 1.25 -2.94 -2.35
CA SER A 135 1.08 -4.30 -1.84
C SER A 135 0.08 -5.09 -2.67
N LEU A 136 -1.08 -4.48 -2.98
CA LEU A 136 -2.10 -5.09 -3.83
C LEU A 136 -1.59 -5.36 -5.25
N ASN A 137 -0.83 -4.45 -5.85
CA ASN A 137 -0.27 -4.65 -7.18
C ASN A 137 0.84 -5.71 -7.19
N SER A 138 1.54 -5.91 -6.07
CA SER A 138 2.60 -6.91 -5.94
C SER A 138 2.05 -8.33 -5.79
N ILE A 139 1.05 -8.51 -4.91
CA ILE A 139 0.52 -9.84 -4.56
C ILE A 139 -0.74 -10.20 -5.35
N GLY A 140 -1.62 -9.23 -5.58
CA GLY A 140 -2.93 -9.41 -6.20
C GLY A 140 -2.91 -10.18 -7.53
N PRO A 141 -2.05 -9.83 -8.52
CA PRO A 141 -2.03 -10.53 -9.80
C PRO A 141 -1.65 -12.01 -9.67
N THR A 142 -0.76 -12.33 -8.72
CA THR A 142 -0.31 -13.71 -8.47
C THR A 142 -1.43 -14.51 -7.83
N VAL A 143 -2.11 -13.96 -6.82
CA VAL A 143 -3.22 -14.64 -6.13
C VAL A 143 -4.43 -14.79 -7.05
N GLU A 144 -4.77 -13.76 -7.84
CA GLU A 144 -5.85 -13.81 -8.83
C GLU A 144 -5.60 -14.91 -9.88
N LEU A 145 -4.34 -15.06 -10.32
CA LEU A 145 -3.95 -16.09 -11.28
C LEU A 145 -4.06 -17.51 -10.71
N VAL A 146 -3.64 -17.72 -9.45
CA VAL A 146 -3.59 -19.04 -8.81
C VAL A 146 -4.97 -19.49 -8.34
N THR A 147 -5.73 -18.59 -7.71
CA THR A 147 -7.04 -18.92 -7.11
C THR A 147 -8.20 -18.74 -8.08
N GLY A 148 -8.00 -17.94 -9.13
CA GLY A 148 -9.05 -17.53 -10.05
C GLY A 148 -9.85 -16.32 -9.54
N PRO A 149 -10.55 -15.61 -10.44
CA PRO A 149 -11.15 -14.30 -10.17
C PRO A 149 -12.20 -14.32 -9.05
N LYS A 150 -13.09 -15.33 -9.04
CA LYS A 150 -14.18 -15.40 -8.06
C LYS A 150 -13.68 -15.62 -6.64
N ARG A 151 -12.70 -16.52 -6.46
CA ARG A 151 -12.12 -16.83 -5.15
C ARG A 151 -11.27 -15.68 -4.64
N PHE A 152 -10.49 -15.04 -5.53
CA PHE A 152 -9.75 -13.83 -5.22
C PHE A 152 -10.66 -12.72 -4.63
N LEU A 153 -11.76 -12.40 -5.30
CA LEU A 153 -12.71 -11.41 -4.79
C LEU A 153 -13.35 -11.83 -3.47
N ALA A 154 -13.77 -13.09 -3.35
CA ALA A 154 -14.36 -13.59 -2.11
C ALA A 154 -13.40 -13.40 -0.94
N VAL A 155 -12.15 -13.87 -1.06
CA VAL A 155 -11.12 -13.72 -0.03
C VAL A 155 -10.83 -12.26 0.26
N TYR A 156 -10.74 -11.40 -0.76
CA TYR A 156 -10.50 -9.98 -0.59
C TYR A 156 -11.60 -9.33 0.27
N PHE A 157 -12.87 -9.49 -0.11
CA PHE A 157 -13.99 -8.86 0.58
C PHE A 157 -14.25 -9.46 1.97
N THR A 158 -14.14 -10.78 2.12
CA THR A 158 -14.30 -11.41 3.44
C THR A 158 -13.20 -10.97 4.41
N SER A 159 -11.96 -10.85 3.93
CA SER A 159 -10.84 -10.39 4.75
C SER A 159 -10.96 -8.89 5.08
N ALA A 160 -11.47 -8.09 4.14
CA ALA A 160 -11.76 -6.67 4.37
C ALA A 160 -12.77 -6.47 5.51
N LEU A 161 -13.87 -7.23 5.47
CA LEU A 161 -14.92 -7.20 6.49
C LEU A 161 -14.43 -7.77 7.82
N ALA A 162 -13.75 -8.91 7.81
CA ALA A 162 -13.18 -9.52 9.01
C ALA A 162 -12.17 -8.59 9.68
N GLY A 163 -11.29 -7.94 8.91
CA GLY A 163 -10.34 -6.95 9.44
C GLY A 163 -11.04 -5.74 10.05
N SER A 164 -12.10 -5.22 9.40
CA SER A 164 -12.87 -4.10 9.93
C SER A 164 -13.66 -4.48 11.20
N LEU A 165 -14.19 -5.70 11.25
CA LEU A 165 -14.88 -6.24 12.41
C LEU A 165 -13.92 -6.47 13.58
N MET A 166 -12.75 -7.06 13.34
CA MET A 166 -11.70 -7.20 14.36
C MET A 166 -11.24 -5.83 14.86
N SER A 167 -11.05 -4.85 13.96
CA SER A 167 -10.77 -3.48 14.35
C SER A 167 -11.89 -2.91 15.23
N TYR A 168 -13.16 -3.16 14.91
CA TYR A 168 -14.29 -2.72 15.73
C TYR A 168 -14.25 -3.33 17.13
N CYS A 169 -14.03 -4.64 17.26
CA CYS A 169 -13.98 -5.31 18.56
C CYS A 169 -12.79 -4.89 19.44
N TYR A 170 -11.62 -4.67 18.84
CA TYR A 170 -10.37 -4.50 19.60
C TYR A 170 -9.80 -3.08 19.61
N CYS A 171 -10.27 -2.19 18.74
CA CYS A 171 -9.76 -0.82 18.62
C CYS A 171 -10.90 0.20 18.62
N GLN A 172 -10.86 1.13 19.57
CA GLN A 172 -11.85 2.21 19.67
C GLN A 172 -11.55 3.40 18.75
N SER A 173 -10.31 3.52 18.28
CA SER A 173 -9.91 4.60 17.39
C SER A 173 -10.58 4.47 16.01
N PRO A 174 -10.94 5.60 15.37
CA PRO A 174 -11.40 5.60 14.00
C PRO A 174 -10.37 4.96 13.06
N SER A 175 -10.84 4.18 12.09
CA SER A 175 -9.96 3.46 11.17
C SER A 175 -10.51 3.46 9.74
N VAL A 176 -9.58 3.46 8.79
CA VAL A 176 -9.83 3.38 7.34
C VAL A 176 -8.67 2.62 6.70
N GLY A 177 -8.92 1.94 5.59
CA GLY A 177 -7.87 1.34 4.77
C GLY A 177 -8.22 -0.03 4.22
N ALA A 178 -7.67 -0.34 3.04
CA ALA A 178 -7.80 -1.64 2.39
C ALA A 178 -6.86 -2.73 2.95
N SER A 179 -6.04 -2.38 3.95
CA SER A 179 -4.98 -3.25 4.47
C SER A 179 -5.50 -4.59 5.01
N GLY A 180 -6.65 -4.60 5.69
CA GLY A 180 -7.27 -5.87 6.14
C GLY A 180 -7.62 -6.82 5.00
N ALA A 181 -8.03 -6.28 3.85
CA ALA A 181 -8.30 -7.06 2.64
C ALA A 181 -7.00 -7.62 2.04
N ILE A 182 -5.95 -6.80 1.99
CA ILE A 182 -4.65 -7.15 1.41
C ILE A 182 -3.93 -8.19 2.27
N PHE A 183 -4.00 -8.09 3.60
CA PHE A 183 -3.42 -9.08 4.50
C PHE A 183 -4.05 -10.46 4.36
N GLY A 184 -5.34 -10.54 4.01
CA GLY A 184 -5.97 -11.82 3.71
C GLY A 184 -5.52 -12.47 2.39
N LEU A 185 -4.78 -11.75 1.54
CA LEU A 185 -4.19 -12.28 0.31
C LEU A 185 -2.77 -12.82 0.50
N VAL A 186 -2.14 -12.54 1.64
CA VAL A 186 -0.78 -12.99 2.00
C VAL A 186 -0.87 -14.34 2.70
#